data_AF-A0A8K0A099-F1
#
_entry.id   AF-A0A8K0A099-F1
#
_cell.length_a   1.000
_cell.length_b   1.000
_cell.length_c   1.000
_cell.angle_alpha   90.00
_cell.angle_beta   90.00
_cell.angle_gamma   90.00
#
_symmetry.space_group_name_H-M   'P 1'
#
loop_
_entity.id
_entity.type
_entity.pdbx_description
1 polymer ?
#
loop_
_entity_poly.entity_id
_entity_poly.type
_entity_poly.pdbx_seq_one_letter_code
_entity_poly.pdbx_strand_id
1 'polypeptide(L)'
;MGEERNPTRVEREVHHQTTKEGRPQLLRQLRGNYTSLSTKQGLQQSAPERDAVDPHLRDQLAGFRKNRSCTDQITTLRIILEQSIEWNSPLYINFIDYEKVFDSLDRPALWKLLRHYGIPVKITNLIKNSYEGMAYTG
;
A
#
# COMPACT_ATOMS: atom_id res chain seq x y z
N MET A 1 17.80 46.10 -23.19
CA MET A 1 17.51 45.43 -24.48
C MET A 1 17.69 43.93 -24.23
N GLY A 2 16.59 43.19 -24.10
CA GLY A 2 16.61 41.74 -23.95
C GLY A 2 16.19 41.13 -25.28
N GLU A 3 17.05 40.31 -25.86
CA GLU A 3 16.83 39.69 -27.16
C GLU A 3 15.84 38.52 -26.99
N GLU A 4 14.61 38.71 -27.48
CA GLU A 4 13.55 37.72 -27.41
C GLU A 4 13.88 36.58 -28.39
N ARG A 5 14.39 35.47 -27.85
CA ARG A 5 14.79 34.30 -28.65
C ARG A 5 13.54 33.71 -29.33
N ASN A 6 13.53 33.74 -30.66
CA ASN A 6 12.45 33.20 -31.48
C ASN A 6 12.52 31.66 -31.45
N PRO A 7 11.50 30.95 -30.93
CA PRO A 7 11.58 29.51 -30.71
C PRO A 7 11.73 28.75 -32.03
N THR A 8 12.56 27.71 -31.98
CA THR A 8 12.89 26.88 -33.14
C THR A 8 11.67 26.08 -33.60
N ARG A 9 11.64 25.70 -34.89
CA ARG A 9 10.53 24.96 -35.51
C ARG A 9 10.14 23.69 -34.73
N VAL A 10 11.13 23.04 -34.11
CA VAL A 10 10.94 21.85 -33.27
C VAL A 10 10.20 22.17 -31.97
N GLU A 11 10.52 23.28 -31.30
CA GLU A 11 9.81 23.72 -30.09
C GLU A 11 8.37 24.11 -30.38
N ARG A 12 8.12 24.71 -31.54
CA ARG A 12 6.76 25.00 -32.02
C ARG A 12 5.98 23.73 -32.32
N GLU A 13 6.60 22.72 -32.91
CA GLU A 13 5.97 21.42 -33.18
C GLU A 13 5.63 20.68 -31.87
N VAL A 14 6.55 20.62 -30.90
CA VAL A 14 6.30 20.02 -29.58
C VAL A 14 5.17 20.76 -28.84
N HIS A 15 5.11 22.09 -28.94
CA HIS A 15 4.07 22.90 -28.31
C HIS A 15 2.72 22.82 -29.04
N HIS A 16 2.71 22.54 -30.34
CA HIS A 16 1.50 22.35 -31.14
C HIS A 16 0.93 20.93 -31.01
N GLN A 17 1.77 19.89 -30.94
CA GLN A 17 1.35 18.50 -30.73
C GLN A 17 0.74 18.27 -29.34
N THR A 18 1.03 19.13 -28.38
CA THR A 18 0.54 19.02 -27.01
C THR A 18 -0.62 19.98 -26.71
N THR A 19 -1.38 20.36 -27.74
CA THR A 19 -2.65 21.09 -27.56
C THR A 19 -3.78 20.14 -27.09
N LYS A 20 -3.90 20.09 -25.76
CA LYS A 20 -5.13 20.14 -24.92
C LYS A 20 -6.29 19.13 -25.09
N GLU A 21 -6.38 18.28 -26.11
CA GLU A 21 -7.56 17.39 -26.28
C GLU A 21 -7.27 15.88 -26.21
N GLY A 22 -6.01 15.45 -26.33
CA GLY A 22 -5.62 14.03 -26.22
C GLY A 22 -5.26 13.55 -24.81
N ARG A 23 -4.93 14.47 -23.89
CA ARG A 23 -4.36 14.15 -22.56
C ARG A 23 -5.33 13.47 -21.57
N PRO A 24 -6.65 13.75 -21.57
CA PRO A 24 -7.58 13.04 -20.69
C PRO A 24 -7.95 11.60 -21.13
N GLN A 25 -7.63 11.20 -22.37
CA GLN A 25 -8.12 9.92 -22.91
C GLN A 25 -7.33 8.71 -22.42
N LEU A 26 -6.01 8.84 -22.24
CA LEU A 26 -5.15 7.79 -21.67
C LEU A 26 -5.56 7.46 -20.22
N LEU A 27 -5.86 8.48 -19.42
CA LEU A 27 -6.29 8.32 -18.03
C LEU A 27 -7.68 7.69 -17.90
N ARG A 28 -8.59 8.00 -18.83
CA ARG A 28 -9.91 7.35 -18.89
C ARG A 28 -9.80 5.88 -19.32
N GLN A 29 -8.88 5.56 -20.22
CA GLN A 29 -8.60 4.18 -20.65
C GLN A 29 -7.95 3.35 -19.54
N LEU A 30 -7.00 3.90 -18.78
CA LEU A 30 -6.40 3.22 -17.63
C LEU A 30 -7.42 2.99 -16.51
N ARG A 31 -8.36 3.92 -16.29
CA ARG A 31 -9.46 3.74 -15.32
C ARG A 31 -10.42 2.61 -15.69
N GLY A 32 -10.64 2.35 -16.99
CA GLY A 32 -11.57 1.34 -17.49
C GLY A 32 -11.05 -0.10 -17.48
N ASN A 33 -9.72 -0.30 -17.48
CA ASN A 33 -9.13 -1.64 -17.59
C ASN A 33 -8.95 -2.36 -16.24
N TYR A 34 -8.95 -1.64 -15.11
CA TYR A 34 -8.63 -2.19 -13.79
C TYR A 34 -9.81 -2.87 -13.06
N THR A 35 -11.03 -2.81 -13.61
CA THR A 35 -12.20 -3.41 -12.94
C THR A 35 -12.39 -4.91 -13.23
N SER A 36 -11.57 -5.53 -14.09
CA SER A 36 -11.80 -6.90 -14.60
C SER A 36 -10.83 -7.99 -14.15
N LEU A 37 -9.70 -7.66 -13.49
CA LEU A 37 -8.66 -8.67 -13.18
C LEU A 37 -8.78 -9.32 -11.79
N SER A 38 -9.78 -8.96 -11.00
CA SER A 38 -9.95 -9.46 -9.64
C SER A 38 -10.83 -10.70 -9.57
N THR A 39 -10.49 -11.80 -10.23
CA THR A 39 -10.92 -13.13 -9.76
C THR A 39 -9.99 -14.21 -10.28
N LYS A 40 -9.10 -14.72 -9.41
CA LYS A 40 -9.05 -16.13 -8.97
C LYS A 40 -8.03 -16.23 -7.83
N GLN A 41 -8.51 -16.38 -6.60
CA GLN A 41 -7.69 -16.88 -5.50
C GLN A 41 -8.31 -18.16 -4.97
N GLY A 42 -7.72 -19.28 -5.38
CA GLY A 42 -8.02 -20.60 -4.86
C GLY A 42 -7.42 -20.77 -3.47
N LEU A 43 -8.24 -21.34 -2.59
CA LEU A 43 -7.92 -22.06 -1.35
C LEU A 43 -6.97 -21.40 -0.33
N GLN A 44 -7.54 -20.89 0.77
CA GLN A 44 -6.95 -21.08 2.10
C GLN A 44 -8.03 -20.87 3.17
N GLN A 45 -8.36 -21.88 3.98
CA GLN A 45 -9.25 -21.71 5.12
C GLN A 45 -8.64 -20.67 6.11
N SER A 46 -9.43 -19.72 6.60
CA SER A 46 -8.97 -18.78 7.63
C SER A 46 -8.98 -19.48 8.99
N ALA A 47 -7.94 -19.23 9.79
CA ALA A 47 -7.93 -19.63 11.19
C ALA A 47 -8.90 -18.71 11.97
N PRO A 48 -9.68 -19.22 12.94
CA PRO A 48 -10.74 -18.47 13.62
C PRO A 48 -10.24 -17.22 14.36
N GLU A 49 -8.96 -17.17 14.72
CA GLU A 49 -8.31 -16.00 15.31
C GLU A 49 -8.21 -14.83 14.32
N ARG A 50 -8.09 -15.12 13.02
CA ARG A 50 -8.08 -14.09 11.97
C ARG A 50 -9.46 -13.47 11.81
N ASP A 51 -10.51 -14.28 11.88
CA ASP A 51 -11.88 -13.80 11.74
C ASP A 51 -12.28 -12.83 12.89
N ALA A 52 -11.61 -12.94 14.05
CA ALA A 52 -11.79 -12.01 15.17
C ALA A 52 -11.08 -10.66 14.96
N VAL A 53 -9.91 -10.65 14.29
CA VAL A 53 -9.08 -9.44 14.12
C VAL A 53 -9.37 -8.72 12.80
N ASP A 54 -9.56 -9.45 11.70
CA ASP A 54 -9.72 -8.91 10.34
C ASP A 54 -10.81 -7.83 10.20
N PRO A 55 -11.99 -7.93 10.86
CA PRO A 55 -13.02 -6.88 10.81
C PRO A 55 -12.59 -5.55 11.43
N HIS A 56 -11.59 -5.57 12.32
CA HIS A 56 -11.07 -4.38 13.00
C HIS A 56 -9.88 -3.76 12.25
N LEU A 57 -9.37 -4.42 11.20
CA LEU A 57 -8.27 -3.91 10.38
C LEU A 57 -8.77 -2.92 9.33
N ARG A 58 -7.96 -1.89 9.08
CA ARG A 58 -8.20 -0.94 8.00
C ARG A 58 -8.17 -1.64 6.63
N ASP A 59 -9.05 -1.22 5.72
CA ASP A 59 -9.12 -1.79 4.37
C ASP A 59 -7.86 -1.57 3.54
N GLN A 60 -7.10 -0.51 3.85
CA GLN A 60 -5.85 -0.19 3.20
C GLN A 60 -4.72 -1.14 3.60
N LEU A 61 -4.87 -1.95 4.67
CA LEU A 61 -3.87 -2.95 5.04
C LEU A 61 -4.03 -4.18 4.15
N ALA A 62 -3.00 -4.50 3.38
CA ALA A 62 -2.95 -5.75 2.60
C ALA A 62 -2.09 -6.84 3.27
N GLY A 63 -1.12 -6.44 4.09
CA GLY A 63 -0.21 -7.37 4.76
C GLY A 63 -0.95 -8.34 5.67
N PHE A 64 -0.56 -9.63 5.61
CA PHE A 64 -1.09 -10.71 6.46
C PHE A 64 -2.61 -10.94 6.39
N ARG A 65 -3.32 -10.34 5.42
CA ARG A 65 -4.76 -10.57 5.21
C ARG A 65 -5.02 -11.57 4.09
N LYS A 66 -6.02 -12.42 4.31
CA LYS A 66 -6.44 -13.38 3.29
C LYS A 66 -7.00 -12.64 2.08
N ASN A 67 -6.64 -13.11 0.90
CA ASN A 67 -7.10 -12.59 -0.39
C ASN A 67 -6.80 -11.10 -0.64
N ARG A 68 -5.76 -10.54 -0.02
CA ARG A 68 -5.28 -9.18 -0.26
C ARG A 68 -3.81 -9.23 -0.68
N SER A 69 -3.43 -8.36 -1.63
CA SER A 69 -2.03 -8.16 -2.04
C SER A 69 -1.72 -6.67 -2.09
N CYS A 70 -0.44 -6.32 -2.13
CA CYS A 70 0.01 -4.93 -2.28
C CYS A 70 -0.07 -4.42 -3.72
N THR A 71 -0.60 -5.21 -4.66
CA THR A 71 -0.63 -4.87 -6.09
C THR A 71 -1.39 -3.58 -6.33
N ASP A 72 -2.60 -3.45 -5.77
CA ASP A 72 -3.44 -2.26 -5.96
C ASP A 72 -2.80 -0.99 -5.38
N GLN A 73 -2.11 -1.14 -4.24
CA GLN A 73 -1.39 -0.04 -3.58
C GLN A 73 -0.22 0.45 -4.43
N ILE A 74 0.60 -0.48 -4.94
CA ILE A 74 1.74 -0.17 -5.81
C ILE A 74 1.26 0.49 -7.11
N THR A 75 0.21 -0.05 -7.72
CA THR A 75 -0.40 0.52 -8.91
C THR A 75 -0.92 1.93 -8.65
N THR A 76 -1.62 2.15 -7.54
CA THR A 76 -2.13 3.47 -7.17
C THR A 76 -0.99 4.48 -6.99
N LEU A 77 0.10 4.09 -6.32
CA LEU A 77 1.29 4.95 -6.18
C LEU A 77 1.92 5.29 -7.53
N ARG A 78 1.99 4.33 -8.47
CA ARG A 78 2.49 4.57 -9.84
C ARG A 78 1.64 5.59 -10.57
N ILE A 79 0.31 5.46 -10.51
CA ILE A 79 -0.62 6.42 -11.14
C ILE A 79 -0.42 7.83 -10.55
N ILE A 80 -0.34 7.96 -9.23
CA ILE A 80 -0.13 9.27 -8.58
C ILE A 80 1.20 9.89 -9.02
N LEU A 81 2.26 9.08 -9.12
CA LEU A 81 3.56 9.52 -9.60
C LEU A 81 3.51 10.00 -11.05
N GLU A 82 2.95 9.20 -11.96
CA GLU A 82 2.78 9.52 -13.37
C GLU A 82 1.99 10.82 -13.55
N GLN A 83 0.92 11.01 -12.77
CA GLN A 83 0.12 12.24 -12.79
C GLN A 83 0.88 13.48 -12.31
N SER A 84 1.71 13.34 -11.27
CA SER A 84 2.50 14.47 -10.79
C SER A 84 3.50 14.96 -11.86
N ILE A 85 4.08 14.02 -12.60
CA ILE A 85 4.99 14.30 -13.72
C ILE A 85 4.21 14.96 -14.87
N GLU A 86 3.02 14.42 -15.22
CA GLU A 86 2.21 14.95 -16.32
C GLU A 86 1.77 16.41 -16.09
N TRP A 87 1.37 16.75 -14.85
CA TRP A 87 0.91 18.09 -14.49
C TRP A 87 2.02 19.03 -14.02
N ASN A 88 3.28 18.58 -14.04
CA ASN A 88 4.41 19.33 -13.50
C ASN A 88 4.14 19.85 -12.07
N SER A 89 3.48 19.00 -11.25
CA SER A 89 3.11 19.31 -9.88
C SER A 89 4.11 18.70 -8.91
N PRO A 90 4.57 19.42 -7.88
CA PRO A 90 5.41 18.82 -6.85
C PRO A 90 4.65 17.70 -6.12
N LEU A 91 5.32 16.57 -5.90
CA LEU A 91 4.82 15.42 -5.15
C LEU A 91 5.83 15.03 -4.07
N TYR A 92 5.35 14.83 -2.85
CA TYR A 92 6.15 14.38 -1.71
C TYR A 92 5.59 13.05 -1.19
N ILE A 93 6.45 12.03 -1.11
CA ILE A 93 6.10 10.70 -0.61
C ILE A 93 7.00 10.38 0.57
N ASN A 94 6.41 9.97 1.69
CA ASN A 94 7.14 9.52 2.87
C ASN A 94 6.97 8.01 3.05
N PHE A 95 8.08 7.28 3.12
CA PHE A 95 8.11 5.85 3.42
C PHE A 95 8.50 5.67 4.88
N ILE A 96 7.59 5.10 5.67
CA ILE A 96 7.80 4.82 7.09
C ILE A 96 7.90 3.31 7.23
N ASP A 97 9.04 2.85 7.76
CA ASP A 97 9.26 1.44 8.10
C ASP A 97 9.66 1.32 9.57
N TYR A 98 9.21 0.24 10.22
CA TYR A 98 9.51 -0.02 11.62
C TYR A 98 10.64 -1.04 11.72
N GLU A 99 11.80 -0.62 12.20
CA GLU A 99 12.89 -1.55 12.47
C GLU A 99 12.49 -2.54 13.58
N LYS A 100 12.63 -3.84 13.29
CA LYS A 100 12.40 -4.95 14.24
C LYS A 100 11.09 -4.79 15.03
N VAL A 101 10.00 -4.59 14.29
CA VAL A 101 8.67 -4.37 14.90
C VAL A 101 8.32 -5.45 15.93
N PHE A 102 8.63 -6.72 15.68
CA PHE A 102 8.32 -7.77 16.64
C PHE A 102 9.19 -7.74 17.88
N ASP A 103 10.40 -7.22 17.86
CA ASP A 103 11.29 -7.17 19.03
C ASP A 103 10.98 -5.97 19.94
N SER A 104 10.49 -4.87 19.35
CA SER A 104 10.21 -3.60 20.04
C SER A 104 8.81 -3.49 20.65
N LEU A 105 7.90 -4.45 20.40
CA LEU A 105 6.55 -4.43 20.96
C LEU A 105 6.54 -4.63 22.49
N ASP A 106 5.79 -3.77 23.19
CA ASP A 106 5.44 -3.97 24.59
C ASP A 106 4.62 -5.26 24.77
N ARG A 107 5.24 -6.28 25.37
CA ARG A 107 4.65 -7.62 25.56
C ARG A 107 3.40 -7.58 26.45
N PRO A 108 3.42 -6.98 27.66
CA PRO A 108 2.21 -6.74 28.44
C PRO A 108 1.05 -6.11 27.65
N ALA A 109 1.33 -5.09 26.83
CA ALA A 109 0.30 -4.46 26.00
C ALA A 109 -0.22 -5.41 24.92
N LEU A 110 0.66 -6.16 24.26
CA LEU A 110 0.29 -7.15 23.25
C LEU A 110 -0.67 -8.22 23.81
N TRP A 111 -0.41 -8.74 25.01
CA TRP A 111 -1.29 -9.74 25.64
C TRP A 111 -2.67 -9.19 25.97
N LYS A 112 -2.75 -7.92 26.39
CA LYS A 112 -4.02 -7.23 26.60
C LYS A 112 -4.78 -7.04 25.29
N LEU A 113 -4.06 -6.67 24.23
CA LEU A 113 -4.62 -6.43 22.91
C LEU A 113 -5.21 -7.70 22.28
N LEU A 114 -4.50 -8.83 22.36
CA LEU A 114 -5.00 -10.11 21.85
C LEU A 114 -6.32 -10.52 22.54
N ARG A 115 -6.40 -10.36 23.86
CA ARG A 115 -7.64 -10.63 24.59
C ARG A 115 -8.77 -9.65 24.24
N HIS A 116 -8.43 -8.38 24.02
CA HIS A 116 -9.40 -7.36 23.62
C HIS A 116 -10.06 -7.69 22.27
N TYR A 117 -9.29 -8.21 21.32
CA TYR A 117 -9.81 -8.70 20.03
C TYR A 117 -10.46 -10.09 20.10
N GLY A 118 -10.68 -10.64 21.29
CA GLY A 118 -11.38 -11.92 21.45
C GLY A 118 -10.54 -13.16 21.15
N ILE A 119 -9.21 -13.04 21.05
CA ILE A 119 -8.35 -14.22 20.88
C ILE A 119 -8.40 -15.08 22.16
N PRO A 120 -8.70 -16.38 22.05
CA PRO A 120 -8.81 -17.26 23.21
C PRO A 120 -7.55 -17.28 24.08
N VAL A 121 -7.75 -17.28 25.41
CA VAL A 121 -6.66 -17.26 26.40
C VAL A 121 -5.65 -18.40 26.19
N LYS A 122 -6.12 -19.58 25.78
CA LYS A 122 -5.25 -20.73 25.47
C LYS A 122 -4.23 -20.39 24.38
N ILE A 123 -4.65 -19.65 23.35
CA ILE A 123 -3.79 -19.23 22.24
C ILE A 123 -2.90 -18.07 22.66
N THR A 124 -3.44 -17.10 23.40
CA THR A 124 -2.62 -16.02 23.98
C THR A 124 -1.48 -16.58 24.83
N ASN A 125 -1.74 -17.61 25.65
CA ASN A 125 -0.73 -18.26 26.47
C ASN A 125 0.30 -19.03 25.62
N LEU A 126 -0.12 -19.70 24.54
CA LEU A 126 0.80 -20.36 23.62
C LEU A 126 1.77 -19.35 22.98
N ILE A 127 1.25 -18.23 22.48
CA ILE A 127 2.07 -17.14 21.91
C ILE A 127 2.99 -16.56 22.98
N LYS A 128 2.48 -16.30 24.19
CA LYS A 128 3.29 -15.78 25.30
C LYS A 128 4.48 -16.71 25.61
N ASN A 129 4.22 -18.00 25.73
CA ASN A 129 5.26 -18.99 26.02
C ASN A 129 6.29 -19.11 24.89
N SER A 130 5.90 -18.91 23.61
CA SER A 130 6.87 -18.93 22.52
C SER A 130 7.89 -17.80 22.60
N TYR A 131 7.54 -16.66 23.20
CA TYR A 131 8.49 -15.58 23.47
C TYR A 131 9.35 -15.82 24.72
N GLU A 132 8.81 -16.47 25.75
CA GLU A 132 9.54 -16.76 27.00
C GLU A 132 10.56 -17.89 26.87
N GLY A 133 10.30 -18.88 26.01
CA GLY A 133 11.23 -19.98 25.71
C GLY A 133 12.44 -19.61 24.85
N MET A 134 12.51 -18.37 24.34
CA MET A 134 13.64 -17.84 23.56
C MET A 134 14.60 -16.97 24.38
N ALA A 135 14.46 -16.95 25.71
CA ALA A 135 15.49 -16.39 26.57
C ALA A 135 16.73 -17.30 26.50
N TYR A 136 17.69 -16.97 25.63
CA TYR A 136 19.00 -17.59 25.58
C TYR A 136 19.64 -17.51 26.97
N THR A 137 19.91 -18.68 27.57
CA THR A 137 20.98 -18.82 28.55
C THR A 137 22.27 -18.35 27.88
N GLY A 138 22.94 -17.39 28.50
CA GLY A 138 24.18 -16.77 28.00
C GLY A 138 25.39 -17.71 27.91
#